data_AF-A0A932H9E9-F1
#
_entry.id   AF-A0A932H9E9-F1
#
_cell.length_a   1.000
_cell.length_b   1.000
_cell.length_c   1.000
_cell.angle_alpha   90.00
_cell.angle_beta   90.00
_cell.angle_gamma   90.00
#
_symmetry.space_group_name_H-M   'P 1'
#
loop_
_entity.id
_entity.type
_entity.pdbx_description
1 polymer ?
#
loop_
_entity_poly.entity_id
_entity_poly.type
_entity_poly.pdbx_seq_one_letter_code
_entity_poly.pdbx_strand_id
1 'polypeptide(L)'
;MQAFIDQLIQEGYFPGLPKEIIYLGAMLLAALVVLSFFVAPLAGITSWLERRVWARMQSRVGPNRVGPQGILQWLADGIKNLLKEDIIPSAADKWLFILAPYIVFVGFLATFVVIPFGSQLIVADLNIGIFYLLAVTSLVVVGILMAGWASNNKWSLLGGMRSAAQIVSYEIPSGLAVLTIILVAGTMSMQGIIKAQGWAPWDWFLFYNPFTFVAFFLYFTAALAEGNRTPFDIPEAESELVAGYVTEYSGMRFLFFFFAEWGNLYVIGAIATTLFLGGWQVPPVTDNPVLIGVLQFMVFFLKAYFWVFVAMWVRGTLPRVRVDQLMSACWKYLVPLSFVTLLGTAAWMVIYPKGNRLASFGMFLMGVAILLLFFKRVNYQIRHSHPEIYWKPYI
;
A
#
# COMPACT_ATOMS: atom_id res chain seq x y z
N MET A 1 -26.21 0.54 -3.48
CA MET A 1 -26.21 0.82 -4.94
C MET A 1 -27.33 0.08 -5.65
N GLN A 2 -27.42 -1.25 -5.54
CA GLN A 2 -28.49 -2.04 -6.19
C GLN A 2 -29.90 -1.57 -5.84
N ALA A 3 -30.22 -1.42 -4.55
CA ALA A 3 -31.51 -0.89 -4.10
C ALA A 3 -31.85 0.52 -4.63
N PHE A 4 -30.82 1.38 -4.83
CA PHE A 4 -31.01 2.73 -5.38
C PHE A 4 -31.30 2.68 -6.89
N ILE A 5 -30.62 1.80 -7.62
CA ILE A 5 -30.87 1.59 -9.05
C ILE A 5 -32.25 0.97 -9.25
N ASP A 6 -32.64 -0.02 -8.43
CA ASP A 6 -33.98 -0.60 -8.46
C ASP A 6 -35.08 0.44 -8.22
N GLN A 7 -34.85 1.37 -7.29
CA GLN A 7 -35.77 2.49 -7.05
C GLN A 7 -35.91 3.40 -8.28
N LEU A 8 -34.79 3.79 -8.92
CA LEU A 8 -34.82 4.61 -10.14
C LEU A 8 -35.49 3.92 -11.33
N ILE A 9 -35.35 2.59 -11.43
CA ILE A 9 -36.04 1.78 -12.43
C ILE A 9 -37.55 1.74 -12.13
N GLN A 10 -37.94 1.62 -10.86
CA GLN A 10 -39.35 1.66 -10.44
C GLN A 10 -40.00 3.03 -10.63
N GLU A 11 -39.25 4.11 -10.47
CA GLU A 11 -39.69 5.50 -10.68
C GLU A 11 -39.79 5.88 -12.18
N GLY A 12 -39.44 4.97 -13.10
CA GLY A 12 -39.70 5.12 -14.53
C GLY A 12 -38.70 6.02 -15.28
N TYR A 13 -37.54 6.33 -14.69
CA TYR A 13 -36.53 7.21 -15.29
C TYR A 13 -35.86 6.64 -16.55
N PHE A 14 -35.95 5.32 -16.79
CA PHE A 14 -35.35 4.65 -17.96
C PHE A 14 -36.40 3.84 -18.74
N PRO A 15 -37.32 4.50 -19.46
CA PRO A 15 -38.34 3.79 -20.21
C PRO A 15 -37.72 3.03 -21.39
N GLY A 16 -38.02 1.72 -21.49
CA GLY A 16 -37.67 0.89 -22.64
C GLY A 16 -36.28 0.27 -22.65
N LEU A 17 -35.43 0.52 -21.65
CA LEU A 17 -34.10 -0.10 -21.56
C LEU A 17 -34.14 -1.41 -20.74
N PRO A 18 -33.46 -2.48 -21.20
CA PRO A 18 -33.26 -3.68 -20.39
C PRO A 18 -32.56 -3.34 -19.07
N LYS A 19 -33.04 -3.93 -17.96
CA LYS A 19 -32.47 -3.71 -16.61
C LYS A 19 -30.96 -3.94 -16.58
N GLU A 20 -30.47 -4.94 -17.30
CA GLU A 20 -29.05 -5.28 -17.40
C GLU A 20 -28.19 -4.13 -17.95
N ILE A 21 -28.68 -3.39 -18.94
CA ILE A 21 -27.96 -2.26 -19.53
C ILE A 21 -27.92 -1.08 -18.56
N ILE A 22 -29.00 -0.84 -17.80
CA ILE A 22 -29.06 0.19 -16.77
C ILE A 22 -28.06 -0.12 -15.65
N TYR A 23 -28.03 -1.38 -15.20
CA TYR A 23 -27.07 -1.85 -14.22
C TYR A 23 -25.63 -1.73 -14.71
N LEU A 24 -25.35 -2.15 -15.94
CA LEU A 24 -24.02 -2.02 -16.56
C LEU A 24 -23.59 -0.55 -16.65
N GLY A 25 -24.47 0.33 -17.12
CA GLY A 25 -24.20 1.77 -17.20
C GLY A 25 -23.92 2.40 -15.84
N ALA A 26 -24.71 2.04 -14.82
CA ALA A 26 -24.51 2.51 -13.45
C ALA A 26 -23.20 1.98 -12.84
N MET A 27 -22.84 0.72 -13.11
CA MET A 27 -21.56 0.14 -12.68
C MET A 27 -20.38 0.84 -13.35
N LEU A 28 -20.44 1.10 -14.66
CA LEU A 28 -19.40 1.82 -15.39
C LEU A 28 -19.25 3.26 -14.90
N LEU A 29 -20.37 3.96 -14.64
CA LEU A 29 -20.36 5.30 -14.07
C LEU A 29 -19.73 5.29 -12.67
N ALA A 30 -20.14 4.36 -11.81
CA ALA A 30 -19.57 4.23 -10.48
C ALA A 30 -18.07 3.92 -10.52
N ALA A 31 -17.63 3.02 -11.41
CA ALA A 31 -16.23 2.72 -11.62
C ALA A 31 -15.45 3.96 -12.08
N LEU A 32 -15.99 4.74 -13.02
CA LEU A 32 -15.38 5.98 -13.49
C LEU A 32 -15.27 7.01 -12.37
N VAL A 33 -16.30 7.15 -11.53
CA VAL A 33 -16.29 8.05 -10.37
C VAL A 33 -15.22 7.61 -9.36
N VAL A 34 -15.17 6.33 -9.00
CA VAL A 34 -14.15 5.80 -8.07
C VAL A 34 -12.74 5.99 -8.65
N LEU A 35 -12.54 5.71 -9.93
CA LEU A 35 -11.24 5.87 -10.57
C LEU A 35 -10.79 7.34 -10.58
N SER A 36 -11.70 8.26 -10.94
CA SER A 36 -11.39 9.67 -11.12
C SER A 36 -11.30 10.45 -9.81
N PHE A 37 -12.12 10.13 -8.82
CA PHE A 37 -12.22 10.90 -7.56
C PHE A 37 -11.54 10.22 -6.38
N PHE A 38 -11.26 8.91 -6.45
CA PHE A 38 -10.58 8.21 -5.37
C PHE A 38 -9.20 7.71 -5.79
N VAL A 39 -9.11 6.85 -6.80
CA VAL A 39 -7.85 6.17 -7.16
C VAL A 39 -6.80 7.12 -7.74
N ALA A 40 -7.15 7.90 -8.76
CA ALA A 40 -6.21 8.83 -9.39
C ALA A 40 -5.72 9.93 -8.43
N PRO A 41 -6.59 10.57 -7.62
CA PRO A 41 -6.15 11.51 -6.59
C PRO A 41 -5.31 10.83 -5.52
N LEU A 42 -5.61 9.60 -5.11
CA LEU A 42 -4.84 8.89 -4.09
C LEU A 42 -3.40 8.62 -4.54
N ALA A 43 -3.21 8.05 -5.73
CA ALA A 43 -1.87 7.84 -6.29
C ALA A 43 -1.17 9.17 -6.60
N GLY A 44 -1.90 10.14 -7.13
CA GLY A 44 -1.39 11.47 -7.45
C GLY A 44 -0.91 12.25 -6.21
N ILE A 45 -1.74 12.33 -5.17
CA ILE A 45 -1.41 12.98 -3.90
C ILE A 45 -0.23 12.27 -3.23
N THR A 46 -0.17 10.94 -3.28
CA THR A 46 0.98 10.18 -2.78
C THR A 46 2.27 10.60 -3.46
N SER A 47 2.27 10.79 -4.79
CA SER A 47 3.44 11.28 -5.51
C SER A 47 3.85 12.72 -5.14
N TRP A 48 2.86 13.59 -4.91
CA TRP A 48 3.11 14.96 -4.47
C TRP A 48 3.68 14.98 -3.04
N LEU A 49 3.11 14.18 -2.14
CA LEU A 49 3.60 14.00 -0.77
C LEU A 49 5.04 13.51 -0.78
N GLU A 50 5.36 12.50 -1.59
CA GLU A 50 6.72 11.97 -1.71
C GLU A 50 7.73 13.05 -2.05
N ARG A 51 7.47 13.81 -3.14
CA ARG A 51 8.35 14.91 -3.57
C ARG A 51 8.55 15.96 -2.49
N ARG A 52 7.52 16.23 -1.68
CA ARG A 52 7.56 17.28 -0.66
C ARG A 52 8.23 16.83 0.64
N VAL A 53 7.96 15.60 1.08
CA VAL A 53 8.62 14.98 2.25
C VAL A 53 10.12 14.87 1.98
N TRP A 54 10.50 14.38 0.79
CA TRP A 54 11.89 14.27 0.39
C TRP A 54 12.61 15.59 0.27
N ALA A 55 11.96 16.58 -0.34
CA ALA A 55 12.54 17.91 -0.43
C ALA A 55 12.89 18.47 0.96
N ARG A 56 12.00 18.30 1.95
CA ARG A 56 12.27 18.71 3.33
C ARG A 56 13.40 17.92 3.99
N MET A 57 13.48 16.61 3.79
CA MET A 57 14.59 15.79 4.31
C MET A 57 15.94 16.21 3.72
N GLN A 58 15.94 16.65 2.46
CA GLN A 58 17.13 17.11 1.72
C GLN A 58 17.37 18.62 1.86
N SER A 59 16.65 19.32 2.75
CA SER A 59 16.76 20.77 2.93
C SER A 59 16.57 21.60 1.65
N ARG A 60 15.70 21.15 0.75
CA ARG A 60 15.30 21.86 -0.48
C ARG A 60 13.78 22.07 -0.53
N VAL A 61 13.34 22.93 -1.44
CA VAL A 61 11.91 23.21 -1.65
C VAL A 61 11.32 22.19 -2.62
N GLY A 62 10.19 21.57 -2.25
CA GLY A 62 9.43 20.68 -3.13
C GLY A 62 8.68 21.47 -4.22
N PRO A 63 7.82 20.81 -5.01
CA PRO A 63 7.01 21.48 -6.03
C PRO A 63 6.25 22.69 -5.44
N ASN A 64 6.45 23.89 -5.98
CA ASN A 64 5.87 25.13 -5.46
C ASN A 64 5.18 26.03 -6.51
N ARG A 65 5.22 25.66 -7.79
CA ARG A 65 4.70 26.50 -8.90
C ARG A 65 3.32 26.09 -9.41
N VAL A 66 2.98 24.80 -9.37
CA VAL A 66 1.73 24.27 -9.95
C VAL A 66 0.62 24.30 -8.90
N GLY A 67 0.03 25.49 -8.70
CA GLY A 67 -0.99 25.77 -7.68
C GLY A 67 -0.42 26.04 -6.28
N PRO A 68 -1.28 26.29 -5.27
CA PRO A 68 -0.85 26.57 -3.90
C PRO A 68 0.00 25.42 -3.36
N GLN A 69 1.25 25.71 -2.98
CA GLN A 69 2.21 24.71 -2.51
C GLN A 69 2.44 23.52 -3.47
N GLY A 70 2.19 23.71 -4.77
CA GLY A 70 2.38 22.70 -5.80
C GLY A 70 1.40 21.53 -5.77
N ILE A 71 0.26 21.63 -5.07
CA ILE A 71 -0.71 20.53 -4.92
C ILE A 71 -1.21 20.00 -6.27
N LEU A 72 -1.32 20.85 -7.29
CA LEU A 72 -1.83 20.46 -8.61
C LEU A 72 -0.76 19.79 -9.49
N GLN A 73 0.46 19.56 -8.98
CA GLN A 73 1.53 18.92 -9.72
C GLN A 73 1.17 17.53 -10.23
N TRP A 74 0.48 16.71 -9.42
CA TRP A 74 0.08 15.37 -9.83
C TRP A 74 -0.91 15.39 -10.99
N LEU A 75 -1.80 16.38 -11.01
CA LEU A 75 -2.77 16.57 -12.09
C LEU A 75 -2.06 17.01 -13.38
N ALA A 76 -1.10 17.93 -13.28
CA ALA A 76 -0.28 18.34 -14.42
C ALA A 76 0.55 17.17 -14.99
N ASP A 77 1.14 16.33 -14.14
CA ASP A 77 1.87 15.14 -14.57
C ASP A 77 0.95 14.10 -15.23
N GLY A 78 -0.26 13.90 -14.71
CA GLY A 78 -1.28 13.04 -15.31
C GLY A 78 -1.73 13.54 -16.70
N ILE A 79 -2.11 14.82 -16.81
CA ILE A 79 -2.51 15.45 -18.08
C ILE A 79 -1.38 15.38 -19.11
N LYS A 80 -0.14 15.67 -18.68
CA LYS A 80 1.04 15.56 -19.54
C LYS A 80 1.18 14.14 -20.11
N ASN A 81 1.04 13.10 -19.27
CA ASN A 81 1.18 11.72 -19.73
C ASN A 81 -0.01 11.29 -20.62
N LEU A 82 -1.21 11.85 -20.44
CA LEU A 82 -2.35 11.65 -21.33
C LEU A 82 -2.17 12.28 -22.71
N LEU A 83 -1.51 13.43 -22.78
CA LEU A 83 -1.25 14.15 -24.03
C LEU A 83 0.00 13.64 -24.77
N LYS A 84 0.86 12.88 -24.09
CA LYS A 84 2.06 12.31 -24.70
C LYS A 84 1.70 11.20 -25.68
N GLU A 85 2.46 11.12 -26.75
CA GLU A 85 2.37 10.04 -27.72
C GLU A 85 2.73 8.69 -27.06
N ASP A 86 1.88 7.71 -27.28
CA ASP A 86 2.04 6.34 -26.81
C ASP A 86 2.70 5.49 -27.90
N ILE A 87 4.03 5.44 -27.85
CA ILE A 87 4.87 4.74 -28.83
C ILE A 87 4.97 3.26 -28.45
N ILE A 88 4.80 2.37 -29.44
CA ILE A 88 5.07 0.94 -29.30
C ILE A 88 6.34 0.63 -30.09
N PRO A 89 7.39 0.03 -29.47
CA PRO A 89 8.57 -0.40 -30.20
C PRO A 89 8.22 -1.40 -31.31
N SER A 90 8.86 -1.30 -32.48
CA SER A 90 8.56 -2.16 -33.63
C SER A 90 8.88 -3.63 -33.38
N ALA A 91 9.89 -3.90 -32.55
CA ALA A 91 10.34 -5.24 -32.20
C ALA A 91 9.57 -5.83 -30.99
N ALA A 92 8.71 -5.06 -30.33
CA ALA A 92 7.94 -5.51 -29.17
C ALA A 92 6.75 -6.40 -29.58
N ASP A 93 6.36 -7.32 -28.71
CA ASP A 93 5.08 -8.03 -28.86
C ASP A 93 3.93 -7.07 -28.55
N LYS A 94 3.22 -6.64 -29.59
CA LYS A 94 2.17 -5.63 -29.47
C LYS A 94 1.07 -6.00 -28.47
N TRP A 95 0.62 -7.25 -28.45
CA TRP A 95 -0.51 -7.63 -27.60
C TRP A 95 -0.11 -7.68 -26.15
N LEU A 96 1.01 -8.33 -25.84
CA LEU A 96 1.52 -8.39 -24.47
C LEU A 96 1.92 -7.01 -23.96
N PHE A 97 2.51 -6.17 -24.82
CA PHE A 97 2.94 -4.82 -24.45
C PHE A 97 1.75 -3.95 -24.07
N ILE A 98 0.67 -4.01 -24.85
CA ILE A 98 -0.56 -3.26 -24.57
C ILE A 98 -1.23 -3.78 -23.30
N LEU A 99 -1.36 -5.10 -23.13
CA LEU A 99 -2.13 -5.70 -22.03
C LEU A 99 -1.45 -5.59 -20.67
N ALA A 100 -0.12 -5.63 -20.60
CA ALA A 100 0.61 -5.69 -19.34
C ALA A 100 0.28 -4.55 -18.34
N PRO A 101 0.29 -3.25 -18.72
CA PRO A 101 -0.12 -2.18 -17.81
C PRO A 101 -1.56 -2.32 -17.30
N TYR A 102 -2.49 -2.79 -18.15
CA TYR A 102 -3.89 -2.96 -17.75
C TYR A 102 -4.07 -4.11 -16.76
N ILE A 103 -3.34 -5.21 -16.91
CA ILE A 103 -3.37 -6.33 -15.96
C ILE A 103 -2.88 -5.88 -14.58
N VAL A 104 -1.77 -5.15 -14.54
CA VAL A 104 -1.24 -4.56 -13.29
C VAL A 104 -2.25 -3.61 -12.67
N PHE A 105 -2.84 -2.73 -13.48
CA PHE A 105 -3.80 -1.74 -13.00
C PHE A 105 -5.11 -2.38 -12.50
N VAL A 106 -5.63 -3.41 -13.19
CA VAL A 106 -6.81 -4.16 -12.76
C VAL A 106 -6.52 -4.91 -11.46
N GLY A 107 -5.37 -5.55 -11.33
CA GLY A 107 -4.94 -6.19 -10.08
C GLY A 107 -4.91 -5.19 -8.92
N PHE A 108 -4.31 -4.03 -9.14
CA PHE A 108 -4.32 -2.94 -8.16
C PHE A 108 -5.74 -2.48 -7.79
N LEU A 109 -6.62 -2.20 -8.77
CA LEU A 109 -8.00 -1.80 -8.50
C LEU A 109 -8.79 -2.86 -7.74
N ALA A 110 -8.56 -4.13 -8.06
CA ALA A 110 -9.23 -5.26 -7.42
C ALA A 110 -8.91 -5.36 -5.92
N THR A 111 -7.78 -4.82 -5.44
CA THR A 111 -7.45 -4.79 -4.00
C THR A 111 -8.45 -3.94 -3.19
N PHE A 112 -9.00 -2.87 -3.76
CA PHE A 112 -9.92 -1.97 -3.05
C PHE A 112 -11.31 -2.57 -2.78
N VAL A 113 -11.64 -3.69 -3.43
CA VAL A 113 -12.93 -4.37 -3.23
C VAL A 113 -13.14 -4.78 -1.77
N VAL A 114 -12.06 -5.24 -1.11
CA VAL A 114 -12.11 -5.82 0.23
C VAL A 114 -11.62 -4.88 1.33
N ILE A 115 -11.08 -3.71 0.99
CA ILE A 115 -10.55 -2.76 1.98
C ILE A 115 -11.72 -2.01 2.63
N PRO A 116 -11.90 -2.13 3.96
CA PRO A 116 -12.95 -1.42 4.68
C PRO A 116 -12.51 0.00 5.05
N PHE A 117 -13.17 1.00 4.51
CA PHE A 117 -12.94 2.40 4.86
C PHE A 117 -13.80 2.87 6.03
N GLY A 118 -14.75 2.07 6.47
CA GLY A 118 -15.62 2.35 7.61
C GLY A 118 -16.52 1.16 7.96
N SER A 119 -17.38 1.34 8.94
CA SER A 119 -18.34 0.32 9.39
C SER A 119 -19.30 -0.16 8.28
N GLN A 120 -19.75 0.78 7.45
CA GLN A 120 -20.66 0.55 6.32
C GLN A 120 -20.02 0.92 4.97
N LEU A 121 -18.82 1.52 4.99
CA LEU A 121 -18.11 1.97 3.79
C LEU A 121 -17.11 0.89 3.33
N ILE A 122 -17.65 -0.13 2.70
CA ILE A 122 -16.90 -1.23 2.05
C ILE A 122 -17.61 -1.59 0.74
N VAL A 123 -16.86 -1.96 -0.29
CA VAL A 123 -17.45 -2.36 -1.58
C VAL A 123 -18.09 -3.75 -1.44
N ALA A 124 -17.34 -4.73 -0.96
CA ALA A 124 -17.85 -6.07 -0.65
C ALA A 124 -17.17 -6.66 0.59
N ASP A 125 -17.98 -7.03 1.60
CA ASP A 125 -17.49 -7.78 2.76
C ASP A 125 -17.43 -9.28 2.41
N LEU A 126 -16.23 -9.73 2.03
CA LEU A 126 -15.98 -11.14 1.70
C LEU A 126 -15.51 -11.89 2.94
N ASN A 127 -16.09 -13.07 3.20
CA ASN A 127 -15.64 -13.99 4.25
C ASN A 127 -14.16 -14.41 4.08
N ILE A 128 -13.70 -14.45 2.83
CA ILE A 128 -12.33 -14.81 2.43
C ILE A 128 -11.53 -13.57 1.99
N GLY A 129 -11.81 -12.39 2.57
CA GLY A 129 -11.25 -11.10 2.12
C GLY A 129 -9.72 -11.06 2.02
N ILE A 130 -9.00 -11.59 3.01
CA ILE A 130 -7.53 -11.66 2.96
C ILE A 130 -7.05 -12.61 1.86
N PHE A 131 -7.66 -13.79 1.74
CA PHE A 131 -7.26 -14.77 0.74
C PHE A 131 -7.46 -14.22 -0.68
N TYR A 132 -8.58 -13.52 -0.90
CA TYR A 132 -8.82 -12.77 -2.13
C TYR A 132 -7.71 -11.73 -2.40
N LEU A 133 -7.30 -10.98 -1.37
CA LEU A 133 -6.24 -9.98 -1.51
C LEU A 133 -4.93 -10.62 -1.97
N LEU A 134 -4.49 -11.69 -1.30
CA LEU A 134 -3.27 -12.43 -1.66
C LEU A 134 -3.34 -12.99 -3.08
N ALA A 135 -4.51 -13.49 -3.52
CA ALA A 135 -4.67 -13.98 -4.88
C ALA A 135 -4.58 -12.86 -5.94
N VAL A 136 -5.10 -11.68 -5.63
CA VAL A 136 -5.10 -10.52 -6.53
C VAL A 136 -3.71 -9.90 -6.64
N THR A 137 -2.94 -9.83 -5.56
CA THR A 137 -1.56 -9.31 -5.60
C THR A 137 -0.66 -10.18 -6.47
N SER A 138 -0.83 -11.50 -6.44
CA SER A 138 -0.07 -12.41 -7.30
C SER A 138 -0.35 -12.21 -8.80
N LEU A 139 -1.51 -11.66 -9.19
CA LEU A 139 -1.79 -11.31 -10.60
C LEU A 139 -0.93 -10.15 -11.09
N VAL A 140 -0.54 -9.23 -10.20
CA VAL A 140 0.30 -8.08 -10.53
C VAL A 140 1.69 -8.54 -11.00
N VAL A 141 2.22 -9.60 -10.39
CA VAL A 141 3.50 -10.23 -10.78
C VAL A 141 3.48 -10.66 -12.24
N VAL A 142 2.38 -11.29 -12.68
CA VAL A 142 2.21 -11.73 -14.07
C VAL A 142 2.24 -10.53 -15.02
N GLY A 143 1.56 -9.44 -14.66
CA GLY A 143 1.58 -8.21 -15.45
C GLY A 143 2.99 -7.59 -15.58
N ILE A 144 3.78 -7.61 -14.50
CA ILE A 144 5.17 -7.12 -14.52
C ILE A 144 6.08 -8.01 -15.40
N LEU A 145 5.92 -9.34 -15.35
CA LEU A 145 6.65 -10.26 -16.22
C LEU A 145 6.30 -10.06 -17.68
N MET A 146 5.00 -9.91 -17.98
CA MET A 146 4.54 -9.59 -19.33
C MET A 146 5.15 -8.28 -19.84
N ALA A 147 5.22 -7.24 -18.99
CA ALA A 147 5.82 -5.96 -19.35
C ALA A 147 7.31 -6.08 -19.71
N GLY A 148 8.07 -6.83 -18.91
CA GLY A 148 9.49 -7.08 -19.16
C GLY A 148 9.74 -7.90 -20.42
N TRP A 149 8.94 -8.93 -20.66
CA TRP A 149 9.05 -9.79 -21.85
C TRP A 149 8.63 -9.08 -23.13
N ALA A 150 7.49 -8.38 -23.12
CA ALA A 150 6.90 -7.76 -24.30
C ALA A 150 7.76 -6.64 -24.88
N SER A 151 8.53 -5.96 -24.04
CA SER A 151 9.38 -4.82 -24.40
C SER A 151 10.54 -5.18 -25.34
N ASN A 152 10.85 -6.48 -25.52
CA ASN A 152 11.96 -6.98 -26.37
C ASN A 152 13.31 -6.25 -26.17
N ASN A 153 13.60 -5.88 -24.92
CA ASN A 153 14.87 -5.29 -24.49
C ASN A 153 15.48 -6.19 -23.41
N LYS A 154 16.77 -6.54 -23.57
CA LYS A 154 17.52 -7.38 -22.62
C LYS A 154 17.47 -6.83 -21.20
N TRP A 155 17.53 -5.51 -21.04
CA TRP A 155 17.51 -4.86 -19.73
C TRP A 155 16.12 -4.90 -19.08
N SER A 156 15.07 -4.63 -19.86
CA SER A 156 13.69 -4.71 -19.36
C SER A 156 13.28 -6.13 -18.99
N LEU A 157 13.75 -7.12 -19.75
CA LEU A 157 13.53 -8.54 -19.42
C LEU A 157 14.21 -8.93 -18.10
N LEU A 158 15.48 -8.53 -17.91
CA LEU A 158 16.19 -8.78 -16.64
C LEU A 158 15.54 -8.05 -15.46
N GLY A 159 15.07 -6.82 -15.67
CA GLY A 159 14.33 -6.06 -14.65
C GLY A 159 12.99 -6.69 -14.27
N GLY A 160 12.23 -7.16 -15.26
CA GLY A 160 10.98 -7.89 -15.04
C GLY A 160 11.18 -9.20 -14.27
N MET A 161 12.18 -10.01 -14.66
CA MET A 161 12.51 -11.25 -13.95
C MET A 161 12.94 -11.01 -12.50
N ARG A 162 13.76 -9.98 -12.25
CA ARG A 162 14.19 -9.61 -10.88
C ARG A 162 13.03 -9.12 -10.03
N SER A 163 12.15 -8.29 -10.59
CA SER A 163 10.92 -7.83 -9.91
C SER A 163 10.04 -8.98 -9.51
N ALA A 164 9.77 -9.90 -10.43
CA ALA A 164 8.94 -11.05 -10.16
C ALA A 164 9.54 -11.96 -9.08
N ALA A 165 10.85 -12.26 -9.18
CA ALA A 165 11.54 -13.07 -8.17
C ALA A 165 11.49 -12.43 -6.78
N GLN A 166 11.64 -11.10 -6.70
CA GLN A 166 11.53 -10.35 -5.45
C GLN A 166 10.10 -10.40 -4.90
N ILE A 167 9.09 -9.98 -5.67
CA ILE A 167 7.71 -9.92 -5.20
C ILE A 167 7.24 -11.30 -4.72
N VAL A 168 7.45 -12.34 -5.52
CA VAL A 168 7.07 -13.72 -5.16
C VAL A 168 7.79 -14.22 -3.92
N SER A 169 9.08 -13.90 -3.76
CA SER A 169 9.83 -14.32 -2.55
C SER A 169 9.28 -13.67 -1.30
N TYR A 170 8.88 -12.39 -1.38
CA TYR A 170 8.40 -11.61 -0.24
C TYR A 170 6.90 -11.79 0.06
N GLU A 171 6.12 -12.37 -0.86
CA GLU A 171 4.74 -12.81 -0.59
C GLU A 171 4.68 -13.92 0.48
N ILE A 172 5.68 -14.80 0.55
CA ILE A 172 5.72 -15.88 1.55
C ILE A 172 5.83 -15.34 2.99
N PRO A 173 6.84 -14.51 3.35
CA PRO A 173 6.95 -13.96 4.69
C PRO A 173 5.79 -12.99 5.00
N SER A 174 5.32 -12.18 4.04
CA SER A 174 4.17 -11.30 4.27
C SER A 174 2.90 -12.11 4.54
N GLY A 175 2.62 -13.14 3.73
CA GLY A 175 1.49 -14.04 3.90
C GLY A 175 1.50 -14.77 5.25
N LEU A 176 2.66 -15.26 5.70
CA LEU A 176 2.80 -15.89 7.02
C LEU A 176 2.59 -14.90 8.19
N ALA A 177 3.02 -13.64 8.04
CA ALA A 177 2.71 -12.60 9.03
C ALA A 177 1.20 -12.26 9.06
N VAL A 178 0.53 -12.23 7.91
CA VAL A 178 -0.93 -12.04 7.84
C VAL A 178 -1.67 -13.24 8.47
N LEU A 179 -1.22 -14.47 8.21
CA LEU A 179 -1.78 -15.68 8.82
C LEU A 179 -1.69 -15.66 10.34
N THR A 180 -0.62 -15.09 10.89
CA THR A 180 -0.46 -14.91 12.34
C THR A 180 -1.59 -14.07 12.93
N ILE A 181 -2.08 -13.06 12.21
CA ILE A 181 -3.20 -12.22 12.64
C ILE A 181 -4.55 -12.90 12.42
N ILE A 182 -4.72 -13.64 11.32
CA ILE A 182 -5.93 -14.44 11.09
C ILE A 182 -6.15 -15.42 12.24
N LEU A 183 -5.06 -16.06 12.72
CA LEU A 183 -5.11 -17.00 13.84
C LEU A 183 -5.60 -16.34 15.14
N VAL A 184 -5.19 -15.09 15.40
CA VAL A 184 -5.66 -14.31 16.57
C VAL A 184 -7.11 -13.85 16.39
N ALA A 185 -7.49 -13.41 15.20
CA ALA A 185 -8.82 -12.85 14.92
C ALA A 185 -9.92 -13.92 14.77
N GLY A 186 -9.56 -15.14 14.37
CA GLY A 186 -10.52 -16.23 14.11
C GLY A 186 -11.40 -16.02 12.87
N THR A 187 -11.04 -15.08 12.00
CA THR A 187 -11.78 -14.76 10.76
C THR A 187 -10.85 -14.25 9.68
N MET A 188 -11.24 -14.46 8.42
CA MET A 188 -10.52 -13.96 7.23
C MET A 188 -11.20 -12.73 6.59
N SER A 189 -12.36 -12.31 7.10
CA SER A 189 -12.99 -11.04 6.69
C SER A 189 -12.22 -9.87 7.29
N MET A 190 -11.85 -8.90 6.44
CA MET A 190 -11.17 -7.66 6.85
C MET A 190 -12.02 -6.87 7.86
N GLN A 191 -13.34 -6.85 7.67
CA GLN A 191 -14.27 -6.17 8.57
C GLN A 191 -14.38 -6.91 9.91
N GLY A 192 -14.37 -8.25 9.88
CA GLY A 192 -14.32 -9.08 11.07
C GLY A 192 -13.06 -8.84 11.90
N ILE A 193 -11.90 -8.73 11.25
CA ILE A 193 -10.60 -8.47 11.89
C ILE A 193 -10.57 -7.11 12.58
N ILE A 194 -11.15 -6.06 11.96
CA ILE A 194 -11.23 -4.73 12.59
C ILE A 194 -12.18 -4.75 13.78
N LYS A 195 -13.30 -5.48 13.69
CA LYS A 195 -14.27 -5.62 14.80
C LYS A 195 -13.71 -6.41 15.98
N ALA A 196 -12.79 -7.35 15.73
CA ALA A 196 -12.08 -8.08 16.75
C ALA A 196 -11.04 -7.22 17.51
N GLN A 197 -10.69 -6.05 16.97
CA GLN A 197 -9.79 -5.09 17.59
C GLN A 197 -10.57 -3.98 18.31
N GLY A 198 -9.99 -3.47 19.41
CA GLY A 198 -10.57 -2.35 20.15
C GLY A 198 -10.25 -0.98 19.54
N TRP A 199 -10.94 0.06 20.01
CA TRP A 199 -10.66 1.44 19.64
C TRP A 199 -9.34 1.95 20.24
N ALA A 200 -8.96 1.43 21.41
CA ALA A 200 -7.80 1.91 22.14
C ALA A 200 -6.50 1.26 21.63
N PRO A 201 -5.36 1.99 21.63
CA PRO A 201 -4.10 1.47 21.11
C PRO A 201 -3.61 0.17 21.76
N TRP A 202 -3.89 -0.06 23.05
CA TRP A 202 -3.48 -1.28 23.75
C TRP A 202 -4.31 -2.52 23.36
N ASP A 203 -5.47 -2.35 22.73
CA ASP A 203 -6.33 -3.43 22.23
C ASP A 203 -6.06 -3.77 20.75
N TRP A 204 -5.05 -3.14 20.15
CA TRP A 204 -4.63 -3.41 18.78
C TRP A 204 -3.82 -4.71 18.69
N PHE A 205 -3.96 -5.44 17.58
CA PHE A 205 -3.22 -6.69 17.39
C PHE A 205 -1.71 -6.50 17.31
N LEU A 206 -1.24 -5.29 16.99
CA LEU A 206 0.18 -4.92 17.11
C LEU A 206 0.76 -5.22 18.50
N PHE A 207 -0.02 -4.98 19.56
CA PHE A 207 0.45 -5.14 20.94
C PHE A 207 -0.11 -6.38 21.62
N TYR A 208 -0.97 -7.16 20.97
CA TYR A 208 -1.61 -8.31 21.59
C TYR A 208 -0.59 -9.30 22.18
N ASN A 209 0.42 -9.70 21.38
CA ASN A 209 1.47 -10.64 21.76
C ASN A 209 2.86 -10.12 21.35
N PRO A 210 3.96 -10.58 22.00
CA PRO A 210 5.32 -10.33 21.54
C PRO A 210 5.54 -10.76 20.08
N PHE A 211 4.96 -11.88 19.69
CA PHE A 211 5.08 -12.42 18.34
C PHE A 211 4.29 -11.63 17.29
N THR A 212 3.14 -11.06 17.64
CA THR A 212 2.37 -10.21 16.71
C THR A 212 3.05 -8.87 16.48
N PHE A 213 3.77 -8.36 17.50
CA PHE A 213 4.65 -7.20 17.35
C PHE A 213 5.79 -7.45 16.36
N VAL A 214 6.44 -8.62 16.42
CA VAL A 214 7.45 -9.01 15.43
C VAL A 214 6.82 -9.24 14.05
N ALA A 215 5.65 -9.88 14.00
CA ALA A 215 4.91 -10.11 12.75
C ALA A 215 4.56 -8.80 12.05
N PHE A 216 4.29 -7.72 12.80
CA PHE A 216 4.08 -6.39 12.22
C PHE A 216 5.31 -5.88 11.46
N PHE A 217 6.49 -5.90 12.06
CA PHE A 217 7.72 -5.45 11.38
C PHE A 217 8.08 -6.37 10.21
N LEU A 218 7.80 -7.67 10.34
CA LEU A 218 7.98 -8.64 9.28
C LEU A 218 7.06 -8.33 8.08
N TYR A 219 5.76 -8.14 8.34
CA TYR A 219 4.81 -7.70 7.33
C TYR A 219 5.24 -6.38 6.69
N PHE A 220 5.58 -5.37 7.49
CA PHE A 220 5.96 -4.05 6.98
C PHE A 220 7.21 -4.09 6.12
N THR A 221 8.26 -4.81 6.54
CA THR A 221 9.48 -4.98 5.74
C THR A 221 9.23 -5.77 4.47
N ALA A 222 8.42 -6.83 4.53
CA ALA A 222 8.09 -7.62 3.35
C ALA A 222 7.21 -6.86 2.35
N ALA A 223 6.22 -6.12 2.84
CA ALA A 223 5.35 -5.31 2.00
C ALA A 223 6.08 -4.11 1.37
N LEU A 224 7.09 -3.52 2.05
CA LEU A 224 7.98 -2.54 1.43
C LEU A 224 8.80 -3.13 0.27
N ALA A 225 9.25 -4.38 0.41
CA ALA A 225 9.96 -5.08 -0.66
C ALA A 225 9.01 -5.42 -1.83
N GLU A 226 7.78 -5.85 -1.55
CA GLU A 226 6.75 -6.05 -2.58
C GLU A 226 6.41 -4.75 -3.33
N GLY A 227 6.35 -3.63 -2.62
CA GLY A 227 6.11 -2.30 -3.19
C GLY A 227 7.29 -1.71 -3.97
N ASN A 228 8.38 -2.45 -4.17
CA ASN A 228 9.58 -2.05 -4.91
C ASN A 228 10.17 -0.69 -4.49
N ARG A 229 10.05 -0.30 -3.22
CA ARG A 229 10.54 1.00 -2.74
C ARG A 229 11.95 0.90 -2.18
N THR A 230 12.76 1.94 -2.38
CA THR A 230 14.10 2.04 -1.77
C THR A 230 13.95 1.86 -0.26
N PRO A 231 14.70 0.96 0.39
CA PRO A 231 15.98 0.33 0.00
C PRO A 231 15.90 -0.91 -0.90
N PHE A 232 14.69 -1.36 -1.24
CA PHE A 232 14.38 -2.59 -1.98
C PHE A 232 13.93 -2.34 -3.43
N ASP A 233 14.37 -1.23 -4.05
CA ASP A 233 14.00 -0.77 -5.41
C ASP A 233 14.82 -1.44 -6.52
N ILE A 234 15.07 -2.74 -6.37
CA ILE A 234 15.92 -3.56 -7.23
C ILE A 234 15.44 -3.65 -8.68
N PRO A 235 14.13 -3.65 -8.98
CA PRO A 235 13.63 -3.72 -10.36
C PRO A 235 13.93 -2.49 -11.20
N GLU A 236 13.84 -1.30 -10.60
CA GLU A 236 14.03 -0.02 -11.29
C GLU A 236 15.48 0.47 -11.24
N ALA A 237 16.41 -0.37 -10.81
CA ALA A 237 17.81 -0.01 -10.56
C ALA A 237 18.43 0.82 -11.69
N GLU A 238 18.44 2.17 -11.58
CA GLU A 238 18.90 3.03 -12.67
C GLU A 238 20.36 2.75 -13.05
N SER A 239 21.19 2.43 -12.05
CA SER A 239 22.59 2.05 -12.23
C SER A 239 22.83 0.72 -12.92
N GLU A 240 21.84 -0.18 -12.98
CA GLU A 240 22.00 -1.55 -13.52
C GLU A 240 21.06 -1.86 -14.69
N LEU A 241 19.88 -1.26 -14.71
CA LEU A 241 18.74 -1.63 -15.55
C LEU A 241 17.99 -0.41 -16.13
N VAL A 242 18.52 0.81 -15.98
CA VAL A 242 17.92 2.09 -16.42
C VAL A 242 16.60 2.43 -15.74
N ALA A 243 15.52 1.70 -16.04
CA ALA A 243 14.23 1.79 -15.36
C ALA A 243 13.53 0.42 -15.27
N GLY A 244 14.24 -0.68 -15.52
CA GLY A 244 13.70 -2.03 -15.42
C GLY A 244 12.61 -2.31 -16.45
N TYR A 245 11.49 -2.89 -15.99
CA TYR A 245 10.38 -3.33 -16.84
C TYR A 245 9.55 -2.19 -17.43
N VAL A 246 9.67 -0.96 -16.90
CA VAL A 246 8.92 0.22 -17.41
C VAL A 246 9.68 1.02 -18.48
N THR A 247 10.94 0.65 -18.80
CA THR A 247 11.85 1.45 -19.64
C THR A 247 11.28 1.83 -21.01
N GLU A 248 10.58 0.91 -21.68
CA GLU A 248 10.06 1.11 -23.04
C GLU A 248 8.64 1.74 -23.06
N TYR A 249 8.01 1.95 -21.90
CA TYR A 249 6.64 2.44 -21.83
C TYR A 249 6.57 3.97 -21.84
N SER A 250 5.67 4.52 -22.68
CA SER A 250 5.42 5.97 -22.80
C SER A 250 3.96 6.33 -22.48
N GLY A 251 3.73 7.63 -22.29
CA GLY A 251 2.40 8.25 -22.22
C GLY A 251 1.45 7.57 -21.24
N MET A 252 0.30 7.12 -21.77
CA MET A 252 -0.78 6.55 -20.97
C MET A 252 -0.43 5.19 -20.35
N ARG A 253 0.31 4.32 -21.05
CA ARG A 253 0.68 3.00 -20.52
C ARG A 253 1.64 3.11 -19.33
N PHE A 254 2.59 4.05 -19.42
CA PHE A 254 3.45 4.39 -18.28
C PHE A 254 2.64 4.92 -17.08
N LEU A 255 1.63 5.75 -17.35
CA LEU A 255 0.78 6.30 -16.30
C LEU A 255 0.02 5.21 -15.51
N PHE A 256 -0.39 4.11 -16.15
CA PHE A 256 -1.04 2.99 -15.44
C PHE A 256 -0.10 2.27 -14.47
N PHE A 257 1.15 2.02 -14.86
CA PHE A 257 2.16 1.48 -13.93
C PHE A 257 2.40 2.44 -12.76
N PHE A 258 2.51 3.73 -13.06
CA PHE A 258 2.67 4.76 -12.04
C PHE A 258 1.48 4.81 -11.05
N PHE A 259 0.24 4.74 -11.54
CA PHE A 259 -0.91 4.70 -10.63
C PHE A 259 -0.91 3.45 -9.76
N ALA A 260 -0.60 2.29 -10.34
CA ALA A 260 -0.55 1.04 -9.60
C ALA A 260 0.53 1.07 -8.51
N GLU A 261 1.75 1.53 -8.80
CA GLU A 261 2.85 1.47 -7.83
C GLU A 261 2.72 2.53 -6.72
N TRP A 262 2.26 3.75 -7.04
CA TRP A 262 2.02 4.79 -6.02
C TRP A 262 0.75 4.52 -5.23
N GLY A 263 -0.25 3.91 -5.87
CA GLY A 263 -1.44 3.41 -5.17
C GLY A 263 -1.13 2.20 -4.28
N ASN A 264 -0.24 1.30 -4.70
CA ASN A 264 0.12 0.12 -3.92
C ASN A 264 0.75 0.49 -2.57
N LEU A 265 1.51 1.60 -2.50
CA LEU A 265 2.02 2.12 -1.23
C LEU A 265 0.90 2.36 -0.22
N TYR A 266 -0.21 2.94 -0.68
CA TYR A 266 -1.37 3.14 0.18
C TYR A 266 -2.03 1.81 0.54
N VAL A 267 -2.18 0.89 -0.41
CA VAL A 267 -2.79 -0.44 -0.19
C VAL A 267 -2.02 -1.21 0.89
N ILE A 268 -0.69 -1.24 0.80
CA ILE A 268 0.19 -1.84 1.81
C ILE A 268 -0.06 -1.24 3.20
N GLY A 269 -0.15 0.10 3.29
CA GLY A 269 -0.46 0.82 4.53
C GLY A 269 -1.88 0.58 5.04
N ALA A 270 -2.85 0.44 4.14
CA ALA A 270 -4.25 0.15 4.45
C ALA A 270 -4.39 -1.27 5.02
N ILE A 271 -3.72 -2.26 4.44
CA ILE A 271 -3.68 -3.63 4.97
C ILE A 271 -3.00 -3.66 6.34
N ALA A 272 -1.85 -2.99 6.52
CA ALA A 272 -1.21 -2.84 7.83
C ALA A 272 -2.16 -2.24 8.87
N THR A 273 -2.92 -1.22 8.48
CA THR A 273 -3.87 -0.53 9.36
C THR A 273 -5.04 -1.43 9.75
N THR A 274 -5.58 -2.19 8.79
CA THR A 274 -6.65 -3.18 9.02
C THR A 274 -6.20 -4.31 9.93
N LEU A 275 -5.02 -4.88 9.67
CA LEU A 275 -4.53 -6.06 10.38
C LEU A 275 -3.99 -5.73 11.78
N PHE A 276 -3.29 -4.60 11.96
CA PHE A 276 -2.53 -4.35 13.18
C PHE A 276 -2.96 -3.13 14.00
N LEU A 277 -3.62 -2.11 13.40
CA LEU A 277 -3.89 -0.82 14.05
C LEU A 277 -5.39 -0.50 14.28
N GLY A 278 -6.23 -1.52 14.33
CA GLY A 278 -7.65 -1.37 14.61
C GLY A 278 -8.44 -0.68 13.51
N GLY A 279 -7.92 -0.57 12.28
CA GLY A 279 -8.66 -0.06 11.13
C GLY A 279 -9.33 1.30 11.39
N TRP A 280 -10.63 1.34 11.11
CA TRP A 280 -11.52 2.50 11.27
C TRP A 280 -12.07 2.67 12.69
N GLN A 281 -11.68 1.85 13.67
CA GLN A 281 -12.16 1.97 15.05
C GLN A 281 -11.80 3.33 15.63
N VAL A 282 -12.82 3.97 16.22
CA VAL A 282 -12.76 5.35 16.74
C VAL A 282 -13.39 5.38 18.12
N PRO A 283 -12.91 6.26 19.03
CA PRO A 283 -13.55 6.44 20.32
C PRO A 283 -15.02 6.87 20.13
N PRO A 284 -15.94 6.49 21.04
CA PRO A 284 -17.33 6.90 20.99
C PRO A 284 -17.45 8.38 21.40
N VAL A 285 -17.19 9.28 20.45
CA VAL A 285 -17.20 10.75 20.66
C VAL A 285 -18.56 11.37 20.34
N THR A 286 -19.36 10.76 19.45
CA THR A 286 -20.64 11.35 19.00
C THR A 286 -21.59 10.26 18.53
N ASP A 287 -22.91 10.46 18.72
CA ASP A 287 -23.96 9.51 18.32
C ASP A 287 -24.50 9.73 16.90
N ASN A 288 -24.06 10.78 16.20
CA ASN A 288 -24.51 11.08 14.84
C ASN A 288 -23.89 10.10 13.83
N PRO A 289 -24.70 9.27 13.13
CA PRO A 289 -24.18 8.24 12.23
C PRO A 289 -23.31 8.79 11.08
N VAL A 290 -23.65 9.98 10.57
CA VAL A 290 -22.90 10.58 9.44
C VAL A 290 -21.53 11.05 9.92
N LEU A 291 -21.47 11.70 11.08
CA LEU A 291 -20.20 12.18 11.62
C LEU A 291 -19.30 11.02 12.01
N ILE A 292 -19.86 9.95 12.58
CA ILE A 292 -19.13 8.71 12.85
C ILE A 292 -18.56 8.14 11.54
N GLY A 293 -19.35 8.03 10.48
CA GLY A 293 -18.89 7.50 9.19
C GLY A 293 -17.73 8.31 8.59
N VAL A 294 -17.82 9.64 8.62
CA VAL A 294 -16.74 10.54 8.16
C VAL A 294 -15.49 10.38 9.04
N LEU A 295 -15.67 10.31 10.35
CA LEU A 295 -14.55 10.17 11.30
C LEU A 295 -13.86 8.81 11.16
N GLN A 296 -14.62 7.73 10.96
CA GLN A 296 -14.11 6.39 10.64
C GLN A 296 -13.26 6.39 9.37
N PHE A 297 -13.77 7.00 8.30
CA PHE A 297 -13.03 7.17 7.05
C PHE A 297 -11.73 7.95 7.25
N MET A 298 -11.81 9.11 7.92
CA MET A 298 -10.66 9.97 8.16
C MET A 298 -9.60 9.28 9.00
N VAL A 299 -9.98 8.56 10.06
CA VAL A 299 -9.04 7.82 10.91
C VAL A 299 -8.37 6.69 10.14
N PHE A 300 -9.13 5.90 9.39
CA PHE A 300 -8.57 4.83 8.55
C PHE A 300 -7.59 5.41 7.53
N PHE A 301 -8.00 6.47 6.83
CA PHE A 301 -7.20 7.13 5.80
C PHE A 301 -5.91 7.71 6.37
N LEU A 302 -5.98 8.42 7.52
CA LEU A 302 -4.80 8.98 8.18
C LEU A 302 -3.83 7.91 8.69
N LYS A 303 -4.34 6.81 9.26
CA LYS A 303 -3.50 5.68 9.70
C LYS A 303 -2.80 5.01 8.51
N ALA A 304 -3.51 4.80 7.41
CA ALA A 304 -2.92 4.25 6.18
C ALA A 304 -1.83 5.18 5.61
N TYR A 305 -2.10 6.50 5.54
CA TYR A 305 -1.12 7.49 5.08
C TYR A 305 0.04 7.68 6.04
N PHE A 306 -0.13 7.44 7.34
CA PHE A 306 0.99 7.42 8.27
C PHE A 306 2.02 6.35 7.88
N TRP A 307 1.58 5.15 7.47
CA TRP A 307 2.50 4.12 6.97
C TRP A 307 3.15 4.48 5.64
N VAL A 308 2.41 5.15 4.76
CA VAL A 308 2.99 5.72 3.53
C VAL A 308 4.10 6.73 3.88
N PHE A 309 3.88 7.61 4.87
CA PHE A 309 4.89 8.54 5.36
C PHE A 309 6.10 7.81 5.97
N VAL A 310 5.88 6.77 6.76
CA VAL A 310 6.98 5.94 7.31
C VAL A 310 7.76 5.27 6.18
N ALA A 311 7.10 4.75 5.15
CA ALA A 311 7.76 4.18 3.96
C ALA A 311 8.64 5.22 3.25
N MET A 312 8.12 6.45 3.03
CA MET A 312 8.89 7.56 2.44
C MET A 312 10.08 7.96 3.31
N TRP A 313 9.95 7.87 4.64
CA TRP A 313 11.03 8.19 5.58
C TRP A 313 12.11 7.12 5.61
N VAL A 314 11.73 5.84 5.60
CA VAL A 314 12.66 4.73 5.42
C VAL A 314 13.45 4.89 4.13
N ARG A 315 12.78 5.28 3.03
CA ARG A 315 13.40 5.57 1.73
C ARG A 315 14.49 6.65 1.82
N GLY A 316 14.25 7.70 2.61
CA GLY A 316 15.18 8.82 2.77
C GLY A 316 16.31 8.59 3.79
N THR A 317 16.32 7.45 4.50
CA THR A 317 17.26 7.17 5.59
C THR A 317 18.15 5.96 5.33
N LEU A 318 17.63 4.90 4.71
CA LEU A 318 18.37 3.66 4.50
C LEU A 318 19.06 3.62 3.14
N PRO A 319 20.30 3.10 3.07
CA PRO A 319 20.96 2.87 1.79
C PRO A 319 20.29 1.72 1.05
N ARG A 320 20.41 1.76 -0.27
CA ARG A 320 19.94 0.71 -1.17
C ARG A 320 20.67 -0.62 -0.92
N VAL A 321 19.92 -1.71 -0.94
CA VAL A 321 20.44 -3.07 -0.74
C VAL A 321 20.64 -3.78 -2.08
N ARG A 322 21.67 -4.63 -2.18
CA ARG A 322 21.93 -5.46 -3.38
C ARG A 322 20.94 -6.63 -3.48
N VAL A 323 20.66 -7.10 -4.70
CA VAL A 323 19.83 -8.29 -4.99
C VAL A 323 20.18 -9.48 -4.10
N ASP A 324 21.45 -9.86 -4.04
CA ASP A 324 21.89 -11.05 -3.30
C ASP A 324 21.58 -10.93 -1.80
N GLN A 325 21.81 -9.74 -1.25
CA GLN A 325 21.55 -9.44 0.15
C GLN A 325 20.05 -9.45 0.44
N LEU A 326 19.25 -8.85 -0.43
CA LEU A 326 17.79 -8.82 -0.33
C LEU A 326 17.19 -10.23 -0.36
N MET A 327 17.58 -11.04 -1.35
CA MET A 327 17.10 -12.43 -1.45
C MET A 327 17.58 -13.28 -0.26
N SER A 328 18.81 -13.06 0.20
CA SER A 328 19.31 -13.75 1.41
C SER A 328 18.57 -13.31 2.68
N ALA A 329 18.20 -12.04 2.81
CA ALA A 329 17.42 -11.51 3.92
C ALA A 329 16.05 -12.18 3.98
N CYS A 330 15.39 -12.32 2.82
CA CYS A 330 14.12 -13.01 2.70
C CYS A 330 14.21 -14.48 3.13
N TRP A 331 15.02 -15.27 2.44
CA TRP A 331 15.02 -16.72 2.60
C TRP A 331 15.74 -17.21 3.86
N LYS A 332 16.79 -16.52 4.31
CA LYS A 332 17.56 -16.95 5.51
C LYS A 332 17.03 -16.37 6.82
N TYR A 333 16.35 -15.22 6.78
CA TYR A 333 15.94 -14.53 8.01
C TYR A 333 14.42 -14.35 8.08
N LEU A 334 13.78 -13.71 7.10
CA LEU A 334 12.36 -13.38 7.17
C LEU A 334 11.46 -14.62 7.14
N VAL A 335 11.74 -15.60 6.29
CA VAL A 335 10.94 -16.83 6.20
C VAL A 335 11.06 -17.68 7.49
N PRO A 336 12.25 -17.99 8.03
CA PRO A 336 12.32 -18.70 9.30
C PRO A 336 11.68 -17.91 10.45
N LEU A 337 11.88 -16.59 10.48
CA LEU A 337 11.28 -15.74 11.50
C LEU A 337 9.75 -15.74 11.43
N SER A 338 9.16 -15.76 10.23
CA SER A 338 7.70 -15.77 10.07
C SER A 338 7.07 -17.07 10.57
N PHE A 339 7.74 -18.21 10.35
CA PHE A 339 7.32 -19.49 10.95
C PHE A 339 7.40 -19.45 12.47
N VAL A 340 8.49 -18.91 13.04
CA VAL A 340 8.63 -18.76 14.50
C VAL A 340 7.54 -17.85 15.06
N THR A 341 7.20 -16.74 14.39
CA THR A 341 6.12 -15.85 14.86
C THR A 341 4.76 -16.51 14.79
N LEU A 342 4.49 -17.32 13.75
CA LEU A 342 3.22 -18.03 13.60
C LEU A 342 3.05 -19.08 14.69
N LEU A 343 4.05 -19.96 14.85
CA LEU A 343 4.05 -21.01 15.88
C LEU A 343 4.06 -20.43 17.29
N GLY A 344 4.84 -19.36 17.52
CA GLY A 344 4.89 -18.65 18.80
C GLY A 344 3.55 -18.02 19.17
N THR A 345 2.84 -17.44 18.19
CA THR A 345 1.48 -16.90 18.40
C THR A 345 0.48 -18.01 18.74
N ALA A 346 0.53 -19.14 18.02
CA ALA A 346 -0.32 -20.29 18.32
C ALA A 346 -0.07 -20.84 19.73
N ALA A 347 1.20 -21.03 20.11
CA ALA A 347 1.58 -21.48 21.45
C ALA A 347 1.11 -20.50 22.54
N TRP A 348 1.25 -19.19 22.29
CA TRP A 348 0.79 -18.16 23.22
C TRP A 348 -0.72 -18.22 23.47
N MET A 349 -1.52 -18.42 22.42
CA MET A 349 -2.98 -18.53 22.55
C MET A 349 -3.41 -19.76 23.35
N VAL A 350 -2.66 -20.87 23.26
CA VAL A 350 -2.91 -22.06 24.07
C VAL A 350 -2.59 -21.81 25.55
N ILE A 351 -1.50 -21.09 25.85
CA ILE A 351 -1.09 -20.78 27.23
C ILE A 351 -2.04 -19.75 27.87
N TYR A 352 -2.52 -18.76 27.10
CA TYR A 352 -3.41 -17.70 27.58
C TYR A 352 -4.76 -17.64 26.83
N PRO A 353 -5.69 -18.59 27.04
CA PRO A 353 -6.93 -18.68 26.26
C PRO A 353 -7.88 -17.48 26.37
N LYS A 354 -7.85 -16.74 27.49
CA LYS A 354 -8.71 -15.56 27.72
C LYS A 354 -8.07 -14.23 27.25
N GLY A 355 -6.88 -14.30 26.64
CA GLY A 355 -6.06 -13.13 26.35
C GLY A 355 -5.45 -12.51 27.60
N ASN A 356 -4.24 -12.00 27.49
CA ASN A 356 -3.55 -11.37 28.61
C ASN A 356 -3.46 -9.85 28.42
N ARG A 357 -4.44 -9.11 28.95
CA ARG A 357 -4.47 -7.65 28.89
C ARG A 357 -3.22 -6.99 29.50
N LEU A 358 -2.63 -7.62 30.51
CA LEU A 358 -1.40 -7.13 31.13
C LEU A 358 -0.21 -7.27 30.18
N ALA A 359 -0.14 -8.37 29.41
CA ALA A 359 0.85 -8.53 28.36
C ALA A 359 0.64 -7.49 27.24
N SER A 360 -0.60 -7.27 26.80
CA SER A 360 -0.87 -6.28 25.75
C SER A 360 -0.53 -4.85 26.19
N PHE A 361 -0.85 -4.51 27.44
CA PHE A 361 -0.45 -3.23 28.01
C PHE A 361 1.07 -3.11 28.19
N GLY A 362 1.75 -4.17 28.63
CA GLY A 362 3.21 -4.22 28.73
C GLY A 362 3.89 -4.04 27.37
N MET A 363 3.36 -4.67 26.32
CA MET A 363 3.82 -4.51 24.94
C MET A 363 3.59 -3.10 24.42
N PHE A 364 2.44 -2.51 24.73
CA PHE A 364 2.17 -1.11 24.40
C PHE A 364 3.18 -0.17 25.07
N LEU A 365 3.43 -0.33 26.37
CA LEU A 365 4.44 0.45 27.09
C LEU A 365 5.85 0.26 26.52
N MET A 366 6.21 -0.97 26.14
CA MET A 366 7.47 -1.25 25.46
C MET A 366 7.57 -0.51 24.12
N GLY A 367 6.50 -0.54 23.31
CA GLY A 367 6.43 0.20 22.05
C GLY A 367 6.60 1.72 22.25
N VAL A 368 5.93 2.29 23.26
CA VAL A 368 6.09 3.70 23.63
C VAL A 368 7.51 3.99 24.11
N ALA A 369 8.12 3.11 24.91
CA ALA A 369 9.49 3.25 25.37
C ALA A 369 10.50 3.26 24.21
N ILE A 370 10.32 2.36 23.22
CA ILE A 370 11.15 2.33 22.00
C ILE A 370 11.01 3.65 21.22
N LEU A 371 9.79 4.16 21.05
CA LEU A 371 9.56 5.44 20.38
C LEU A 371 10.21 6.61 21.13
N LEU A 372 10.09 6.65 22.45
CA LEU A 372 10.73 7.69 23.27
C LEU A 372 12.26 7.61 23.20
N LEU A 373 12.83 6.42 23.24
CA LEU A 373 14.27 6.20 23.06
C LEU A 373 14.72 6.65 21.67
N PHE A 374 13.94 6.34 20.63
CA PHE A 374 14.19 6.81 19.27
C PHE A 374 14.20 8.34 19.21
N PHE A 375 13.16 9.03 19.69
CA PHE A 375 13.12 10.50 19.67
C PHE A 375 14.21 11.14 20.54
N LYS A 376 14.53 10.53 21.69
CA LYS A 376 15.65 10.97 22.53
C LYS A 376 16.97 10.85 21.77
N ARG A 377 17.18 9.74 21.04
CA ARG A 377 18.37 9.53 20.20
C ARG A 377 18.42 10.52 19.05
N VAL A 378 17.31 10.77 18.38
CA VAL A 378 17.22 11.78 17.30
C VAL A 378 17.55 13.18 17.83
N ASN A 379 16.94 13.60 18.94
CA ASN A 379 17.23 14.90 19.56
C ASN A 379 18.69 15.00 20.03
N TYR A 380 19.25 13.92 20.58
CA TYR A 380 20.66 13.85 20.92
C TYR A 380 21.53 14.08 19.67
N GLN A 381 21.26 13.38 18.56
CA GLN A 381 22.01 13.54 17.32
C GLN A 381 21.86 14.95 16.73
N ILE A 382 20.67 15.55 16.75
CA ILE A 382 20.47 16.94 16.27
C ILE A 382 21.27 17.95 17.09
N ARG A 383 21.38 17.75 18.41
CA ARG A 383 22.13 18.66 19.29
C ARG A 383 23.65 18.50 19.16
N HIS A 384 24.13 17.29 18.85
CA HIS A 384 25.56 16.98 18.73
C HIS A 384 26.06 17.00 17.28
N SER A 385 25.16 16.98 16.30
CA SER A 385 25.50 17.33 14.93
C SER A 385 25.86 18.80 14.97
N HIS A 386 27.15 19.12 15.06
CA HIS A 386 27.66 20.44 14.75
C HIS A 386 27.30 20.69 13.29
N PRO A 387 26.28 21.50 13.00
CA PRO A 387 25.98 21.88 11.65
C PRO A 387 26.98 23.00 11.37
N GLU A 388 28.26 22.65 11.24
CA GLU A 388 29.19 23.44 10.44
C GLU A 388 28.73 23.26 9.00
N ILE A 389 27.61 23.91 8.74
CA ILE A 389 26.98 24.03 7.47
C ILE A 389 28.03 24.76 6.64
N TYR A 390 28.60 24.05 5.67
CA TYR A 390 29.21 24.61 4.47
C TYR A 390 28.14 25.43 3.73
N TRP A 391 27.69 26.53 4.31
CA TRP A 391 27.02 27.61 3.61
C TRP A 391 28.16 28.40 2.99
N LYS A 392 28.61 27.98 1.82
CA LYS A 392 29.18 28.94 0.88
C LYS A 392 27.97 29.62 0.22
N PRO A 393 27.69 30.91 0.49
CA PRO A 393 26.56 31.61 -0.14
C PRO A 393 26.81 31.95 -1.62
N TYR A 394 27.91 31.47 -2.20
CA TYR A 394 28.36 31.80 -3.55
C TYR A 394 29.05 30.61 -4.20
N ILE A 395 28.29 29.59 -4.63
CA ILE A 395 28.60 28.75 -5.79
C ILE A 395 27.29 28.46 -6.50
#